data_AF-A0A968IZP6-F1
#
_entry.id   AF-A0A968IZP6-F1
#
_cell.length_a   1.000
_cell.length_b   1.000
_cell.length_c   1.000
_cell.angle_alpha   90.00
_cell.angle_beta   90.00
_cell.angle_gamma   90.00
#
_symmetry.space_group_name_H-M   'P 1'
#
loop_
_entity.id
_entity.type
_entity.pdbx_description
1 polymer ?
#
loop_
_entity_poly.entity_id
_entity_poly.type
_entity_poly.pdbx_seq_one_letter_code
_entity_poly.pdbx_strand_id
1 'polypeptide(L)'
;SARLQEAGRLVAHRDRGTCFPMIPYARLALQGSRLDSDLAARAKQRGLDLALGGIFDHVAGGWHRYTVDPTWTVPHFEKMLYDNGLNLQFLAELWLSGFQEAAIARAVRQTVGWLQREMLDGDGLFYASQDADCEGQEGKFWVWRYSELQQVLTGAELQLFGPRIYRHGGREF
;
A
#
# COMPACT_ATOMS: atom_id res chain seq x y z
N SER A 1 26.56 -11.83 -2.77
CA SER A 1 26.72 -11.67 -1.31
C SER A 1 25.44 -12.10 -0.62
N ALA A 2 25.51 -12.86 0.48
CA ALA A 2 24.35 -13.48 1.16
C ALA A 2 23.24 -12.48 1.54
N ARG A 3 23.58 -11.22 1.83
CA ARG A 3 22.61 -10.16 2.17
C ARG A 3 21.68 -9.80 1.00
N LEU A 4 22.16 -9.86 -0.24
CA LEU A 4 21.35 -9.56 -1.43
C LEU A 4 20.34 -10.69 -1.70
N GLN A 5 20.77 -11.94 -1.52
CA GLN A 5 19.89 -13.10 -1.65
C GLN A 5 18.77 -13.08 -0.58
N GLU A 6 19.12 -12.74 0.66
CA GLU A 6 18.14 -12.59 1.74
C GLU A 6 17.13 -11.47 1.46
N ALA A 7 17.60 -10.31 0.96
CA ALA A 7 16.71 -9.23 0.55
C ALA A 7 15.74 -9.67 -0.56
N GLY A 8 16.23 -10.38 -1.57
CA GLY A 8 15.40 -10.93 -2.64
C GLY A 8 14.32 -11.89 -2.12
N ARG A 9 14.65 -12.71 -1.11
CA ARG A 9 13.70 -13.63 -0.46
C ARG A 9 12.65 -12.88 0.35
N LEU A 10 13.04 -11.88 1.15
CA LEU A 10 12.12 -11.14 2.02
C LEU A 10 11.16 -10.23 1.27
N VAL A 11 11.55 -9.78 0.07
CA VAL A 11 10.71 -8.97 -0.81
C VAL A 11 9.78 -9.86 -1.66
N ALA A 12 9.94 -11.18 -1.66
CA ALA A 12 9.03 -12.09 -2.38
C ALA A 12 7.64 -12.15 -1.74
N HIS A 13 6.65 -12.55 -2.53
CA HIS A 13 5.29 -12.83 -2.04
C HIS A 13 5.32 -13.95 -0.97
N ARG A 14 4.46 -13.82 0.03
CA ARG A 14 4.29 -14.82 1.10
C ARG A 14 2.97 -15.54 0.93
N ASP A 15 2.93 -16.83 1.22
CA ASP A 15 1.70 -17.62 1.05
C ASP A 15 0.75 -17.54 2.25
N ARG A 16 1.21 -17.01 3.39
CA ARG A 16 0.46 -16.94 4.65
C ARG A 16 0.87 -15.74 5.50
N GLY A 17 -0.08 -15.28 6.32
CA GLY A 17 0.13 -14.28 7.36
C GLY A 17 0.07 -12.84 6.86
N THR A 18 0.47 -11.91 7.73
CA THR A 18 0.48 -10.49 7.44
C THR A 18 1.60 -10.11 6.48
N CYS A 19 1.35 -9.10 5.64
CA CYS A 19 2.32 -8.60 4.68
C CYS A 19 2.74 -7.16 4.97
N PHE A 20 4.04 -6.99 5.26
CA PHE A 20 4.66 -5.69 5.47
C PHE A 20 5.41 -5.24 4.21
N PRO A 21 5.48 -3.93 3.90
CA PRO A 21 6.26 -3.35 2.81
C PRO A 21 7.72 -3.81 2.74
N MET A 22 8.36 -4.04 3.89
CA MET A 22 9.78 -4.41 4.01
C MET A 22 10.70 -3.46 3.23
N ILE A 23 10.44 -2.15 3.27
CA ILE A 23 11.11 -1.13 2.44
C ILE A 23 12.64 -1.16 2.51
N PRO A 24 13.30 -1.34 3.67
CA PRO A 24 14.76 -1.44 3.71
C PRO A 24 15.31 -2.54 2.79
N TYR A 25 14.61 -3.68 2.69
CA TYR A 25 15.00 -4.78 1.81
C TYR A 25 14.64 -4.52 0.35
N ALA A 26 13.50 -3.88 0.09
CA ALA A 26 13.11 -3.46 -1.26
C ALA A 26 14.12 -2.47 -1.86
N ARG A 27 14.60 -1.51 -1.05
CA ARG A 27 15.65 -0.57 -1.43
C ARG A 27 16.98 -1.27 -1.66
N LEU A 28 17.36 -2.23 -0.80
CA LEU A 28 18.58 -3.01 -1.01
C LEU A 28 18.50 -3.84 -2.31
N ALA A 29 17.35 -4.43 -2.62
CA ALA A 29 17.14 -5.12 -3.90
C ALA A 29 17.26 -4.15 -5.09
N LEU A 30 16.67 -2.96 -5.00
CA LEU A 30 16.80 -1.93 -6.03
C LEU A 30 18.25 -1.49 -6.23
N GLN A 31 19.01 -1.28 -5.16
CA GLN A 31 20.44 -0.93 -5.25
C GLN A 31 21.27 -2.07 -5.88
N GLY A 32 20.93 -3.32 -5.54
CA GLY A 32 21.55 -4.53 -6.10
C GLY A 32 21.15 -4.85 -7.55
N SER A 33 20.14 -4.15 -8.11
CA SER A 33 19.59 -4.43 -9.45
C SER A 33 20.61 -4.36 -10.59
N ARG A 34 21.69 -3.58 -10.42
CA ARG A 34 22.78 -3.47 -11.40
C ARG A 34 23.63 -4.73 -11.48
N LEU A 35 23.57 -5.57 -10.46
CA LEU A 35 24.37 -6.79 -10.31
C LEU A 35 23.55 -8.04 -10.59
N ASP A 36 22.22 -7.97 -10.45
CA ASP A 36 21.32 -9.10 -10.51
C ASP A 36 19.94 -8.66 -11.04
N SER A 37 19.55 -9.20 -12.19
CA SER A 37 18.27 -8.92 -12.83
C SER A 37 17.07 -9.40 -12.02
N ASP A 38 17.23 -10.44 -11.19
CA ASP A 38 16.14 -10.94 -10.35
C ASP A 38 15.84 -9.95 -9.22
N LEU A 39 16.87 -9.29 -8.68
CA LEU A 39 16.67 -8.21 -7.71
C LEU A 39 15.97 -7.01 -8.35
N ALA A 40 16.31 -6.70 -9.61
CA ALA A 40 15.61 -5.66 -10.37
C ALA A 40 14.12 -5.99 -10.53
N ALA A 41 13.79 -7.23 -10.93
CA ALA A 41 12.42 -7.69 -11.08
C ALA A 41 11.64 -7.63 -9.75
N ARG A 42 12.26 -8.06 -8.64
CA ARG A 42 11.64 -8.03 -7.31
C ARG A 42 11.38 -6.63 -6.80
N ALA A 43 12.31 -5.69 -7.01
CA ALA A 43 12.11 -4.29 -6.64
C ALA A 43 10.95 -3.66 -7.43
N LYS A 44 10.89 -3.91 -8.75
CA LYS A 44 9.78 -3.44 -9.60
C LYS A 44 8.44 -4.01 -9.15
N GLN A 45 8.38 -5.32 -8.92
CA GLN A 45 7.16 -5.98 -8.46
C GLN A 45 6.70 -5.42 -7.11
N ARG A 46 7.61 -5.22 -6.16
CA ARG A 46 7.27 -4.59 -4.86
C ARG A 46 6.71 -3.17 -5.03
N GLY A 47 7.23 -2.38 -5.97
CA GLY A 47 6.66 -1.06 -6.28
C GLY A 47 5.23 -1.15 -6.79
N LEU A 48 4.92 -2.14 -7.63
CA LEU A 48 3.56 -2.41 -8.11
C LEU A 48 2.65 -2.90 -6.98
N ASP A 49 3.11 -3.83 -6.15
CA ASP A 49 2.36 -4.33 -5.00
C ASP A 49 1.96 -3.18 -4.06
N LEU A 50 2.86 -2.23 -3.82
CA LEU A 50 2.59 -1.04 -3.01
C LEU A 50 1.62 -0.06 -3.68
N ALA A 51 1.70 0.14 -4.99
CA ALA A 51 0.90 1.14 -5.69
C ALA A 51 -0.49 0.64 -6.13
N LEU A 52 -0.66 -0.68 -6.24
CA LEU A 52 -1.89 -1.32 -6.71
C LEU A 52 -2.58 -2.17 -5.64
N GLY A 53 -1.87 -2.58 -4.59
CA GLY A 53 -2.44 -3.35 -3.49
C GLY A 53 -3.35 -2.53 -2.58
N GLY A 54 -4.10 -3.22 -1.73
CA GLY A 54 -4.99 -2.63 -0.72
C GLY A 54 -4.26 -2.00 0.47
N ILE A 55 -2.94 -2.15 0.56
CA ILE A 55 -2.12 -1.38 1.51
C ILE A 55 -2.09 0.12 1.16
N PHE A 56 -2.27 0.48 -0.10
CA PHE A 56 -2.42 1.86 -0.52
C PHE A 56 -3.88 2.28 -0.43
N ASP A 57 -4.12 3.41 0.22
CA ASP A 57 -5.44 4.00 0.29
C ASP A 57 -5.73 4.73 -1.03
N HIS A 58 -6.47 4.05 -1.92
CA HIS A 58 -6.83 4.58 -3.24
C HIS A 58 -7.81 5.77 -3.19
N VAL A 59 -8.43 6.01 -2.03
CA VAL A 59 -9.44 7.05 -1.85
C VAL A 59 -8.80 8.32 -1.27
N ALA A 60 -8.20 8.24 -0.08
CA ALA A 60 -7.61 9.41 0.58
C ALA A 60 -6.11 9.57 0.33
N GLY A 61 -5.41 8.53 -0.13
CA GLY A 61 -3.96 8.52 -0.27
C GLY A 61 -3.22 8.13 1.01
N GLY A 62 -1.92 7.88 0.88
CA GLY A 62 -1.11 7.30 1.94
C GLY A 62 -1.20 5.77 1.97
N TRP A 63 -0.30 5.17 2.76
CA TRP A 63 -0.19 3.73 2.94
C TRP A 63 -0.50 3.34 4.38
N HIS A 64 -1.25 2.26 4.48
CA HIS A 64 -1.44 1.50 5.71
C HIS A 64 -0.17 0.74 6.07
N ARG A 65 -0.06 0.37 7.34
CA ARG A 65 1.15 -0.25 7.88
C ARG A 65 1.47 -1.62 7.29
N TYR A 66 0.44 -2.45 7.13
CA TYR A 66 0.53 -3.81 6.59
C TYR A 66 -0.84 -4.29 6.14
N THR A 67 -0.91 -5.43 5.46
CA THR A 67 -2.16 -6.16 5.24
C THR A 67 -2.27 -7.37 6.15
N VAL A 68 -3.47 -7.66 6.63
CA VAL A 68 -3.74 -8.79 7.54
C VAL A 68 -3.71 -10.13 6.81
N ASP A 69 -3.76 -10.10 5.48
CA ASP A 69 -3.75 -11.26 4.59
C ASP A 69 -2.50 -11.27 3.69
N PRO A 70 -2.14 -12.45 3.13
CA PRO A 70 -0.95 -12.60 2.29
C PRO A 70 -1.09 -11.98 0.90
N THR A 71 -2.31 -11.66 0.45
CA THR A 71 -2.60 -11.20 -0.92
C THR A 71 -2.53 -9.69 -1.07
N TRP A 72 -2.06 -8.96 -0.05
CA TRP A 72 -1.95 -7.50 -0.05
C TRP A 72 -3.29 -6.79 -0.22
N THR A 73 -4.38 -7.39 0.27
CA THR A 73 -5.73 -6.91 -0.03
C THR A 73 -6.36 -6.14 1.13
N VAL A 74 -6.35 -6.69 2.34
CA VAL A 74 -7.07 -6.17 3.50
C VAL A 74 -6.09 -5.42 4.39
N PRO A 75 -6.10 -4.08 4.41
CA PRO A 75 -5.17 -3.31 5.23
C PRO A 75 -5.50 -3.40 6.73
N HIS A 76 -4.47 -3.24 7.54
CA HIS A 76 -4.58 -2.77 8.91
C HIS A 76 -4.63 -1.25 8.87
N PHE A 77 -5.77 -0.64 9.21
CA PHE A 77 -6.13 0.71 8.74
C PHE A 77 -5.28 1.86 9.33
N GLU A 78 -4.40 1.57 10.29
CA GLU A 78 -3.41 2.51 10.83
C GLU A 78 -2.43 3.00 9.73
N LYS A 79 -2.14 4.30 9.71
CA LYS A 79 -1.09 4.89 8.88
C LYS A 79 -0.02 5.56 9.73
N MET A 80 1.24 5.23 9.47
CA MET A 80 2.38 5.82 10.18
C MET A 80 3.17 6.75 9.27
N LEU A 81 3.60 7.91 9.78
CA LEU A 81 4.37 8.89 9.01
C LEU A 81 5.66 8.26 8.47
N TYR A 82 6.40 7.54 9.31
CA TYR A 82 7.69 6.97 8.92
C TYR A 82 7.54 5.90 7.82
N ASP A 83 6.50 5.07 7.88
CA ASP A 83 6.23 4.07 6.83
C ASP A 83 5.90 4.75 5.49
N ASN A 84 5.08 5.79 5.54
CA ASN A 84 4.76 6.60 4.35
C ASN A 84 5.99 7.30 3.77
N GLY A 85 6.86 7.85 4.62
CA GLY A 85 8.13 8.45 4.18
C GLY A 85 9.06 7.44 3.51
N LEU A 86 9.19 6.24 4.07
CA LEU A 86 9.98 5.16 3.48
C LEU A 86 9.40 4.70 2.13
N ASN A 87 8.08 4.54 2.03
CA ASN A 87 7.40 4.18 0.79
C ASN A 87 7.63 5.24 -0.30
N LEU A 88 7.47 6.53 0.03
CA LEU A 88 7.75 7.63 -0.90
C LEU A 88 9.19 7.60 -1.41
N GLN A 89 10.17 7.42 -0.51
CA GLN A 89 11.57 7.34 -0.87
C GLN A 89 11.84 6.19 -1.85
N PHE A 90 11.36 4.99 -1.54
CA PHE A 90 11.56 3.82 -2.39
C PHE A 90 10.91 3.99 -3.77
N LEU A 91 9.68 4.48 -3.83
CA LEU A 91 8.96 4.69 -5.09
C LEU A 91 9.61 5.78 -5.95
N ALA A 92 10.15 6.84 -5.33
CA ALA A 92 10.93 7.85 -6.03
C ALA A 92 12.25 7.28 -6.58
N GLU A 93 12.98 6.50 -5.78
CA GLU A 93 14.20 5.80 -6.24
C GLU A 93 13.90 4.84 -7.39
N LEU A 94 12.80 4.10 -7.32
CA LEU A 94 12.36 3.18 -8.36
C LEU A 94 12.00 3.93 -9.65
N TRP A 95 11.30 5.07 -9.55
CA TRP A 95 11.00 5.94 -10.68
C TRP A 95 12.27 6.47 -11.36
N LEU A 96 13.25 6.91 -10.57
CA LEU A 96 14.55 7.39 -11.06
C LEU A 96 15.39 6.28 -11.70
N SER A 97 15.14 5.01 -11.35
CA SER A 97 15.80 3.87 -12.02
C SER A 97 15.30 3.63 -13.46
N GLY A 98 14.27 4.36 -13.90
CA GLY A 98 13.64 4.23 -15.22
C GLY A 98 12.37 3.38 -15.23
N PHE A 99 11.91 2.87 -14.08
CA PHE A 99 10.65 2.16 -13.96
C PHE A 99 9.52 3.13 -13.61
N GLN A 100 8.85 3.66 -14.64
CA GLN A 100 7.97 4.83 -14.55
C GLN A 100 6.49 4.47 -14.75
N GLU A 101 5.95 3.62 -13.89
CA GLU A 101 4.56 3.18 -13.96
C GLU A 101 3.57 4.24 -13.51
N ALA A 102 2.49 4.46 -14.27
CA ALA A 102 1.49 5.48 -13.95
C ALA A 102 0.85 5.29 -12.55
N ALA A 103 0.75 4.05 -12.08
CA ALA A 103 0.27 3.73 -10.74
C ALA A 103 1.18 4.30 -9.64
N ILE A 104 2.51 4.24 -9.83
CA ILE A 104 3.49 4.78 -8.89
C ILE A 104 3.34 6.31 -8.80
N ALA A 105 3.27 7.00 -9.94
CA ALA A 105 3.10 8.45 -9.98
C ALA A 105 1.80 8.90 -9.31
N ARG A 106 0.69 8.17 -9.54
CA ARG A 106 -0.59 8.43 -8.89
C ARG A 106 -0.48 8.26 -7.37
N ALA A 107 0.07 7.13 -6.92
CA ALA A 107 0.18 6.81 -5.50
C ALA A 107 1.04 7.85 -4.77
N VAL A 108 2.20 8.21 -5.32
CA VAL A 108 3.07 9.27 -4.78
C VAL A 108 2.33 10.60 -4.67
N ARG A 109 1.62 11.04 -5.72
CA ARG A 109 0.89 12.31 -5.71
C ARG A 109 -0.24 12.31 -4.67
N GLN A 110 -1.00 11.24 -4.59
CA GLN A 110 -2.08 11.10 -3.62
C GLN A 110 -1.54 11.06 -2.19
N THR A 111 -0.42 10.38 -1.93
CA THR A 111 0.23 10.40 -0.61
C THR A 111 0.75 11.77 -0.23
N VAL A 112 1.35 12.53 -1.15
CA VAL A 112 1.73 13.93 -0.86
C VAL A 112 0.49 14.77 -0.53
N GLY A 113 -0.61 14.59 -1.26
CA GLY A 113 -1.88 15.25 -0.96
C GLY A 113 -2.43 14.87 0.43
N TRP A 114 -2.38 13.59 0.80
CA TRP A 114 -2.76 13.13 2.14
C TRP A 114 -1.87 13.74 3.23
N LEU A 115 -0.54 13.75 3.03
CA LEU A 115 0.39 14.36 3.98
C LEU A 115 0.06 15.84 4.25
N GLN A 116 -0.26 16.59 3.19
CA GLN A 116 -0.60 18.00 3.31
C GLN A 116 -1.96 18.25 3.96
N ARG A 117 -2.94 17.37 3.75
CA ARG A 117 -4.30 17.55 4.28
C ARG A 117 -4.47 17.03 5.70
N GLU A 118 -3.88 15.87 5.99
CA GLU A 118 -4.18 15.09 7.19
C GLU A 118 -3.02 15.04 8.18
N MET A 119 -1.77 15.15 7.71
CA MET A 119 -0.59 14.91 8.55
C MET A 119 0.17 16.17 8.92
N LEU A 120 -0.07 17.30 8.25
CA LEU A 120 0.60 18.58 8.50
C LEU A 120 -0.26 19.45 9.41
N ASP A 121 0.30 19.91 10.53
CA ASP A 121 -0.38 20.85 11.42
C ASP A 121 -0.24 22.31 10.94
N GLY A 122 -0.89 23.23 11.66
CA GLY A 122 -0.86 24.66 11.33
C GLY A 122 0.52 25.32 11.48
N ASP A 123 1.44 24.71 12.21
CA ASP A 123 2.80 25.20 12.45
C ASP A 123 3.83 24.57 11.49
N GLY A 124 3.37 23.68 10.59
CA GLY A 124 4.21 22.99 9.61
C GLY A 124 4.92 21.74 10.17
N LEU A 125 4.50 21.24 11.32
CA LEU A 125 4.98 19.98 11.89
C LEU A 125 4.12 18.81 11.39
N PHE A 126 4.72 17.62 11.35
CA PHE A 126 3.99 16.41 10.98
C PHE A 126 3.54 15.60 12.19
N TYR A 127 2.29 15.15 12.19
CA TYR A 127 1.82 14.11 13.11
C TYR A 127 2.57 12.79 12.89
N ALA A 128 2.71 11.98 13.94
CA ALA A 128 3.45 10.71 13.86
C ALA A 128 2.63 9.58 13.23
N SER A 129 1.30 9.58 13.43
CA SER A 129 0.40 8.53 12.98
C SER A 129 -1.04 9.03 12.82
N GLN A 130 -1.81 8.29 12.03
CA GLN A 130 -3.26 8.35 11.93
C GLN A 130 -3.81 6.99 12.37
N ASP A 131 -4.58 7.00 13.46
CA ASP A 131 -5.12 5.80 14.10
C ASP A 131 -6.25 5.16 13.26
N ALA A 132 -6.41 3.84 13.41
CA ALA A 132 -7.45 3.04 12.78
C ALA A 132 -8.79 3.08 13.56
N ASP A 133 -8.75 3.48 14.83
CA ASP A 133 -9.89 3.41 15.73
C ASP A 133 -10.86 4.57 15.53
N CYS A 134 -12.08 4.21 15.12
CA CYS A 134 -13.23 5.10 15.16
C CYS A 134 -14.40 4.38 15.84
N GLU A 135 -14.84 4.92 16.98
CA GLU A 135 -16.00 4.41 17.74
C GLU A 135 -15.94 2.90 18.05
N GLY A 136 -14.76 2.38 18.40
CA GLY A 136 -14.56 0.99 18.82
C GLY A 136 -14.65 -0.06 17.70
N GLN A 137 -14.58 0.33 16.42
CA GLN A 137 -14.47 -0.60 15.29
C GLN A 137 -13.36 -0.15 14.34
N GLU A 138 -12.37 -1.01 14.14
CA GLU A 138 -11.25 -0.79 13.22
C GLU A 138 -11.77 -0.64 11.78
N GLY A 139 -11.43 0.47 11.10
CA GLY A 139 -11.63 0.60 9.66
C GLY A 139 -13.04 0.99 9.17
N LYS A 140 -13.94 1.47 10.04
CA LYS A 140 -15.32 1.87 9.68
C LYS A 140 -15.43 2.78 8.45
N PHE A 141 -14.49 3.70 8.23
CA PHE A 141 -14.51 4.61 7.07
C PHE A 141 -14.18 3.94 5.73
N TRP A 142 -13.69 2.70 5.77
CA TRP A 142 -13.16 1.98 4.63
C TRP A 142 -13.96 0.71 4.28
N VAL A 143 -15.13 0.55 4.90
CA VAL A 143 -16.03 -0.57 4.69
C VAL A 143 -17.39 -0.03 4.28
N TRP A 144 -17.93 -0.57 3.18
CA TRP A 144 -19.26 -0.26 2.67
C TRP A 144 -20.07 -1.53 2.55
N ARG A 145 -21.38 -1.44 2.78
CA ARG A 145 -22.31 -2.53 2.47
C ARG A 145 -22.56 -2.56 0.96
N TYR A 146 -22.82 -3.74 0.43
CA TYR A 146 -23.07 -4.00 -0.97
C TYR A 146 -24.32 -3.26 -1.41
N SER A 147 -25.32 -3.18 -0.54
CA SER A 147 -26.51 -2.38 -0.76
C SER A 147 -26.21 -0.88 -0.90
N GLU A 148 -25.20 -0.37 -0.18
CA GLU A 148 -24.77 1.04 -0.31
C GLU A 148 -24.06 1.25 -1.65
N LEU A 149 -23.21 0.30 -2.07
CA LEU A 149 -22.59 0.32 -3.40
C LEU A 149 -23.64 0.25 -4.51
N GLN A 150 -24.68 -0.59 -4.37
CA GLN A 150 -25.78 -0.72 -5.33
C GLN A 150 -26.58 0.56 -5.55
N GLN A 151 -26.59 1.47 -4.56
CA GLN A 151 -27.30 2.74 -4.66
C GLN A 151 -26.49 3.82 -5.39
N VAL A 152 -25.17 3.72 -5.38
CA VAL A 152 -24.26 4.74 -5.92
C VAL A 152 -23.68 4.35 -7.27
N LEU A 153 -23.48 3.05 -7.51
CA LEU A 153 -22.85 2.53 -8.71
C LEU A 153 -23.86 2.01 -9.73
N THR A 154 -23.51 2.14 -11.02
CA THR A 154 -24.23 1.51 -12.12
C THR A 154 -24.01 -0.01 -12.12
N GLY A 155 -24.90 -0.75 -12.78
CA GLY A 155 -24.75 -2.20 -12.92
C GLY A 155 -23.43 -2.63 -13.58
N ALA A 156 -22.90 -1.84 -14.52
CA ALA A 156 -21.61 -2.09 -15.16
C ALA A 156 -20.45 -1.86 -14.20
N GLU A 157 -20.51 -0.81 -13.36
CA GLU A 157 -19.49 -0.55 -12.34
C GLU A 157 -19.49 -1.63 -11.26
N LEU A 158 -20.66 -2.05 -10.78
CA LEU A 158 -20.80 -3.16 -9.81
C LEU A 158 -20.18 -4.47 -10.32
N GLN A 159 -20.33 -4.77 -11.62
CA GLN A 159 -19.73 -5.97 -12.21
C GLN A 159 -18.20 -5.97 -12.17
N LEU A 160 -17.56 -4.79 -12.14
CA LEU A 160 -16.10 -4.69 -11.97
C LEU A 160 -15.63 -5.18 -10.59
N PHE A 161 -16.51 -5.15 -9.58
CA PHE A 161 -16.21 -5.58 -8.21
C PHE A 161 -16.50 -7.06 -7.95
N GLY A 162 -17.24 -7.75 -8.82
CA GLY A 162 -17.84 -9.07 -8.60
C GLY A 162 -17.03 -10.08 -7.74
N PRO A 163 -15.87 -10.58 -8.21
CA PRO A 163 -15.07 -11.55 -7.44
C PRO A 163 -14.12 -10.94 -6.40
N ARG A 164 -14.13 -9.61 -6.19
CA ARG A 164 -13.18 -8.85 -5.35
C ARG A 164 -13.84 -8.15 -4.16
N ILE A 165 -15.06 -8.53 -3.81
CA ILE A 165 -15.72 -8.08 -2.57
C ILE A 165 -15.29 -9.02 -1.44
N TYR A 166 -14.45 -8.52 -0.54
CA TYR A 166 -13.87 -9.31 0.54
C TYR A 166 -14.74 -9.23 1.80
N ARG A 167 -15.09 -10.40 2.35
CA ARG A 167 -15.91 -10.54 3.55
C ARG A 167 -15.02 -10.56 4.78
N HIS A 168 -15.12 -9.55 5.65
CA HIS A 168 -14.48 -9.60 6.96
C HIS A 168 -15.45 -10.20 8.00
N GLY A 169 -15.07 -11.27 8.69
CA GLY A 169 -15.84 -11.80 9.82
C GLY A 169 -17.21 -12.43 9.49
N GLY A 170 -17.41 -12.96 8.28
CA GLY A 170 -18.66 -13.69 7.93
C GLY A 170 -19.87 -12.80 7.69
N ARG A 171 -19.71 -11.48 7.70
CA ARG A 171 -20.71 -10.54 7.19
C ARG A 171 -20.37 -10.21 5.75
N GLU A 172 -21.38 -10.31 4.89
CA GLU A 172 -21.33 -9.74 3.55
C GLU A 172 -21.27 -8.21 3.75
N PHE A 173 -20.16 -7.60 3.37
CA PHE A 173 -20.08 -6.15 3.20
C PHE A 173 -20.27 -5.91 1.73
#